data_AF-X1E0H1-F1
#
_entry.id   AF-X1E0H1-F1
#
_cell.length_a   1.000
_cell.length_b   1.000
_cell.length_c   1.000
_cell.angle_alpha   90.00
_cell.angle_beta   90.00
_cell.angle_gamma   90.00
#
_symmetry.space_group_name_H-M   'P 1'
#
loop_
_entity.id
_entity.type
_entity.pdbx_description
1 polymer ?
#
loop_
_entity_poly.entity_id
_entity_poly.type
_entity_poly.pdbx_seq_one_letter_code
_entity_poly.pdbx_strand_id
1 'polypeptide(L)' 'MVITENIRDLISKNVSTGKLRKAAISEGMCQLREDGIKKVCEGITTIDEVLRVASA' A
#
# COMPACT_ATOMS: atom_id res chain seq x y z
N MET A 1 -0.57 0.43 6.69
CA MET A 1 0.52 1.40 6.95
C MET A 1 0.60 1.64 8.44
N VAL A 2 1.78 1.55 9.02
CA VAL A 2 2.02 1.95 10.42
C VAL A 2 2.59 3.37 10.42
N ILE A 3 2.14 4.23 11.34
CA ILE A 3 2.67 5.59 11.46
C ILE A 3 3.95 5.54 12.28
N THR A 4 5.09 5.50 11.59
CA THR A 4 6.42 5.64 12.18
C THR A 4 6.77 7.11 12.41
N GLU A 5 7.86 7.39 13.12
CA GLU A 5 8.35 8.77 13.30
C GLU A 5 8.65 9.47 11.97
N ASN A 6 9.25 8.77 11.01
CA ASN A 6 9.54 9.32 9.68
C ASN A 6 8.23 9.68 8.94
N ILE A 7 7.22 8.82 8.98
CA ILE A 7 5.91 9.10 8.39
C ILE A 7 5.23 10.29 9.08
N ARG A 8 5.35 10.41 10.41
CA ARG A 8 4.81 11.54 11.18
C ARG A 8 5.46 12.87 10.81
N ASP A 9 6.77 12.87 10.60
CA ASP A 9 7.51 14.05 10.14
C ASP A 9 7.08 14.47 8.73
N LEU A 10 6.91 13.51 7.83
CA LEU A 10 6.44 13.77 6.47
C LEU A 10 5.01 14.33 6.45
N ILE A 11 4.14 13.83 7.31
CA ILE A 11 2.78 14.38 7.51
C ILE A 11 2.87 15.82 8.02
N SER A 12 3.68 16.08 9.04
CA SER A 12 3.87 17.42 9.61
C SER A 12 4.39 18.42 8.57
N LYS A 13 5.23 17.96 7.63
CA LYS A 13 5.76 18.75 6.52
C LYS A 13 4.78 18.93 5.35
N ASN A 14 3.55 18.41 5.44
CA ASN A 14 2.54 18.44 4.37
C ASN A 14 3.08 18.00 3.00
N VAL A 15 3.91 16.95 2.99
CA VAL A 15 4.46 16.45 1.72
C VAL A 15 3.34 15.86 0.84
N SER A 16 3.55 15.88 -0.48
CA SER A 16 2.63 15.24 -1.42
C SER A 16 2.36 13.79 -1.05
N THR A 17 1.13 13.33 -1.27
CA THR A 17 0.70 11.94 -1.07
C THR A 17 1.59 10.93 -1.80
N GLY A 18 2.12 11.28 -2.98
CA GLY A 18 3.08 10.44 -3.71
C GLY A 18 4.40 10.22 -2.97
N LYS A 19 4.95 11.26 -2.32
CA LYS A 19 6.17 11.14 -1.49
C LYS A 19 5.87 10.34 -0.22
N LEU A 20 4.74 10.60 0.44
CA LEU A 20 4.33 9.86 1.63
C LEU A 20 4.12 8.37 1.32
N ARG A 21 3.45 8.05 0.21
CA ARG A 21 3.24 6.68 -0.26
C ARG A 21 4.55 5.97 -0.54
N LYS A 22 5.51 6.63 -1.21
CA LYS A 22 6.85 6.06 -1.46
C LYS A 22 7.59 5.73 -0.16
N ALA A 23 7.58 6.65 0.80
CA ALA A 23 8.18 6.44 2.11
C ALA A 23 7.53 5.26 2.85
N ALA A 24 6.20 5.19 2.84
CA ALA A 24 5.47 4.08 3.46
C ALA A 24 5.81 2.73 2.81
N ILE A 25 5.92 2.66 1.48
CA ILE A 25 6.32 1.43 0.76
C ILE A 25 7.74 1.03 1.15
N SER A 26 8.69 1.98 1.20
CA SER A 26 10.07 1.67 1.62
C SER A 26 10.18 1.18 3.06
N GLU A 27 9.22 1.54 3.92
CA GLU A 27 9.12 1.05 5.30
C GLU A 27 8.30 -0.24 5.44
N GLY A 28 7.99 -0.92 4.33
CA GLY A 28 7.33 -2.22 4.34
C GLY A 28 5.81 -2.18 4.25
N MET A 29 5.21 -1.04 3.89
CA MET A 29 3.78 -1.01 3.54
C MET A 29 3.54 -1.83 2.27
N CYS A 30 2.85 -2.96 2.43
CA CYS A 30 2.32 -3.75 1.33
C CYS A 30 1.15 -3.00 0.66
N GLN A 31 1.16 -2.90 -0.65
CA GLN A 31 0.03 -2.32 -1.39
C GLN A 31 -1.15 -3.29 -1.46
N LEU A 32 -2.37 -2.76 -1.56
CA LEU A 32 -3.58 -3.59 -1.71
C LEU A 32 -3.51 -4.54 -2.91
N ARG A 33 -2.96 -4.08 -4.04
CA ARG A 33 -2.78 -4.90 -5.23
C ARG A 33 -1.78 -6.03 -5.02
N GLU A 34 -0.67 -5.76 -4.34
CA GLU A 34 0.36 -6.76 -4.04
C GLU A 34 -0.16 -7.82 -3.06
N ASP A 35 -0.90 -7.41 -2.03
CA ASP A 35 -1.58 -8.30 -1.10
C ASP A 35 -2.64 -9.16 -1.80
N GLY A 36 -3.43 -8.55 -2.69
CA GLY A 36 -4.40 -9.26 -3.52
C GLY A 36 -3.76 -10.34 -4.38
N ILE A 37 -2.62 -10.05 -5.03
CA ILE A 37 -1.89 -11.05 -5.83
C ILE A 37 -1.43 -12.22 -4.97
N LYS A 38 -0.96 -11.98 -3.74
CA LYS A 38 -0.58 -13.08 -2.83
C LYS A 38 -1.77 -13.98 -2.51
N LYS A 39 -2.93 -13.38 -2.23
CA LYS A 39 -4.18 -14.12 -1.96
C LYS A 39 -4.66 -14.92 -3.17
N VAL A 40 -4.41 -14.44 -4.39
CA VAL A 40 -4.67 -15.21 -5.62
C VAL A 40 -3.79 -16.45 -5.66
N CYS A 41 -2.48 -16.30 -5.39
CA CYS A 41 -1.55 -17.44 -5.36
C CYS A 41 -1.90 -18.46 -4.27
N GLU A 42 -2.48 -18.01 -3.17
CA GLU A 42 -2.98 -18.86 -2.08
C GLU A 42 -4.36 -19.49 -2.36
N GLY A 43 -5.01 -19.14 -3.48
CA GLY A 43 -6.33 -19.66 -3.84
C GLY A 43 -7.50 -19.07 -3.05
N ILE A 44 -7.31 -17.93 -2.38
CA ILE A 44 -8.32 -17.26 -1.53
C ILE A 44 -9.25 -16.35 -2.34
N THR A 45 -8.74 -15.73 -3.41
CA THR A 45 -9.49 -14.81 -4.28
C THR A 45 -9.08 -14.97 -5.74
N THR A 46 -9.80 -14.33 -6.64
CA THR A 46 -9.51 -14.36 -8.09
C THR A 46 -8.80 -13.09 -8.56
N ILE A 47 -8.07 -13.20 -9.68
CA ILE A 47 -7.42 -12.04 -10.32
C ILE A 47 -8.45 -10.96 -10.67
N ASP A 48 -9.64 -11.36 -11.11
CA ASP A 48 -10.72 -10.45 -11.49
C ASP A 48 -11.20 -9.61 -10.30
N GLU A 49 -11.38 -10.23 -9.13
CA GLU A 49 -11.73 -9.52 -7.89
C GLU A 49 -10.65 -8.52 -7.46
N VAL A 50 -9.37 -8.91 -7.54
CA VAL A 50 -8.26 -8.03 -7.21
C VAL A 50 -8.21 -6.82 -8.15
N LEU A 51 -8.40 -7.03 -9.46
CA LEU A 51 -8.45 -5.94 -10.43
C LEU A 51 -9.68 -5.05 -10.21
N ARG A 52 -10.83 -5.60 -9.82
CA ARG A 52 -12.02 -4.78 -9.52
C ARG A 52 -11.82 -3.88 -8.30
N VAL A 53 -11.12 -4.36 -7.26
CA VAL A 53 -11.05 -3.66 -5.96
C VAL A 53 -9.79 -2.81 -5.81
N ALA A 54 -8.66 -3.22 -6.39
CA ALA A 54 -7.36 -2.58 -6.15
C ALA A 54 -6.86 -1.68 -7.30
N SER A 55 -7.69 -1.37 -8.30
CA SER A 55 -7.32 -0.55 -9.47
C SER A 55 -7.46 0.97 -9.27
N ALA A 56 -7.35 1.47 -8.04
CA ALA A 56 -7.43 2.90 -7.70
C ALA A 56 -6.08 3.49 -7.23
#